data_AF-A0A849BTF5-F1
#
_entry.id   AF-A0A849BTF5-F1
#
_cell.length_a   1.000
_cell.length_b   1.000
_cell.length_c   1.000
_cell.angle_alpha   90.00
_cell.angle_beta   90.00
_cell.angle_gamma   90.00
#
_symmetry.space_group_name_H-M   'P 1'
#
loop_
_entity.id
_entity.type
_entity.pdbx_description
1 polymer ?
#
loop_
_entity_poly.entity_id
_entity_poly.type
_entity_poly.pdbx_seq_one_letter_code
_entity_poly.pdbx_strand_id
1 'polypeptide(L)'
;MADAQDLEKLSSKELHDRAVKSAVRHGDVKFLWDLLKSIPAAEAAAGNLGESELDVKYVLPMLDDYVHAGEGDIAEVLRPMYIDYLARRS
;
A
#
# COMPACT_ATOMS: atom_id res chain seq x y z
N MET A 1 1.51 14.57 20.26
CA MET A 1 2.36 14.58 19.05
C MET A 1 3.75 14.16 19.52
N ALA A 2 4.37 13.16 18.90
CA ALA A 2 5.77 12.84 19.20
C ALA A 2 6.65 13.96 18.60
N ASP A 3 7.65 14.42 19.34
CA ASP A 3 8.62 15.40 18.85
C ASP A 3 9.53 14.74 17.81
N ALA A 4 9.92 15.46 16.76
CA ALA A 4 10.76 14.91 15.69
C ALA A 4 12.08 14.36 16.26
N GLN A 5 12.63 15.01 17.28
CA GLN A 5 13.86 14.57 17.95
C GLN A 5 13.71 13.24 18.69
N ASP A 6 12.50 12.91 19.14
CA ASP A 6 12.23 11.63 19.80
C ASP A 6 11.99 10.50 18.78
N LEU A 7 11.51 10.84 17.58
CA LEU A 7 11.37 9.88 16.49
C LEU A 7 12.74 9.51 15.88
N GLU A 8 13.66 10.45 15.75
CA GLU A 8 15.01 10.20 15.23
C GLU A 8 15.84 9.22 16.07
N LYS A 9 15.50 9.08 17.37
CA LYS A 9 16.15 8.12 18.27
C LYS A 9 15.69 6.68 18.05
N LEU A 10 14.59 6.47 17.31
CA LEU A 10 14.02 5.16 17.08
C LEU A 10 14.74 4.45 15.93
N SER A 11 14.75 3.11 16.00
CA SER A 11 15.22 2.30 14.87
C SER A 11 14.28 2.44 13.67
N SER A 12 14.80 2.25 12.45
CA SER A 12 13.98 2.25 11.23
C SER A 12 12.83 1.24 11.28
N LYS A 13 13.05 0.07 11.93
CA LYS A 13 12.01 -0.93 12.16
C LYS A 13 10.90 -0.40 13.06
N GLU A 14 11.26 0.25 14.16
CA GLU A 14 10.28 0.79 15.10
C GLU A 14 9.51 1.99 14.51
N LEU A 15 10.17 2.81 13.68
CA LEU A 15 9.51 3.85 12.90
C LEU A 15 8.50 3.25 11.92
N HIS A 16 8.90 2.21 11.17
CA HIS A 16 8.02 1.50 10.24
C HIS A 16 6.80 0.92 10.97
N ASP A 17 7.02 0.14 12.03
CA ASP A 17 5.95 -0.52 12.78
C ASP A 17 4.95 0.51 13.35
N ARG A 18 5.45 1.62 13.92
CA ARG A 18 4.60 2.70 14.44
C ARG A 18 3.83 3.41 13.33
N ALA A 19 4.48 3.73 12.21
CA ALA A 19 3.86 4.42 11.08
C ALA A 19 2.76 3.56 10.44
N VAL A 20 3.05 2.30 10.14
CA VAL A 20 2.08 1.35 9.57
C VAL A 20 0.92 1.10 10.53
N LYS A 21 1.19 0.86 11.81
CA LYS A 21 0.13 0.65 12.82
C LYS A 21 -0.77 1.87 12.95
N SER A 22 -0.21 3.07 12.91
CA SER A 22 -0.96 4.32 12.94
C SER A 22 -1.84 4.45 11.70
N ALA A 23 -1.27 4.26 10.50
CA ALA A 23 -2.00 4.35 9.24
C ALA A 23 -3.16 3.35 9.15
N VAL A 24 -2.93 2.08 9.52
CA VAL A 24 -3.98 1.05 9.56
C VAL A 24 -5.10 1.44 10.53
N ARG A 25 -4.76 1.93 11.74
CA ARG A 25 -5.74 2.34 12.74
C ARG A 25 -6.59 3.52 12.28
N HIS A 26 -6.00 4.44 11.50
CA HIS A 26 -6.67 5.63 10.99
C HIS A 26 -7.32 5.44 9.62
N GLY A 27 -7.14 4.28 8.98
CA GLY A 27 -7.62 4.04 7.62
C GLY A 27 -6.90 4.89 6.57
N ASP A 28 -5.64 5.27 6.81
CA ASP A 28 -4.84 6.08 5.89
C ASP A 28 -4.29 5.23 4.73
N VAL A 29 -5.19 4.87 3.82
CA VAL A 29 -4.88 4.08 2.61
C VAL A 29 -3.87 4.83 1.74
N LYS A 30 -3.92 6.17 1.72
CA LYS A 30 -3.00 7.00 0.95
C LYS A 30 -1.55 6.82 1.42
N PHE A 31 -1.28 6.92 2.73
CA PHE A 31 0.06 6.70 3.27
C PHE A 31 0.56 5.27 2.97
N LEU A 32 -0.29 4.26 3.16
CA LEU A 32 0.09 2.86 2.90
C LEU A 32 0.39 2.64 1.42
N TRP A 33 -0.37 3.27 0.52
CA TRP A 33 -0.13 3.25 -0.91
C TRP A 33 1.18 3.94 -1.30
N ASP A 34 1.44 5.12 -0.74
CA ASP A 34 2.65 5.89 -0.99
C ASP A 34 3.90 5.16 -0.44
N LEU A 35 3.79 4.49 0.72
CA LEU A 35 4.84 3.63 1.26
C LEU A 35 5.15 2.45 0.33
N LEU A 36 4.12 1.76 -0.15
CA LEU A 36 4.25 0.60 -1.04
C LEU A 36 4.93 0.97 -2.37
N LYS A 37 4.52 2.07 -3.00
CA LYS A 37 5.16 2.61 -4.22
C LYS A 37 6.61 3.05 -4.03
N SER A 38 7.03 3.35 -2.81
CA SER A 38 8.41 3.78 -2.53
C SER A 38 9.41 2.61 -2.47
N ILE A 39 8.92 1.37 -2.33
CA ILE A 39 9.78 0.18 -2.17
C ILE A 39 10.76 0.00 -3.32
N PRO A 40 10.39 0.06 -4.62
CA PRO A 40 11.34 -0.11 -5.71
C PRO A 40 12.49 0.89 -5.66
N ALA A 41 12.19 2.17 -5.38
CA ALA A 41 13.21 3.20 -5.27
C ALA A 41 14.13 2.97 -4.05
N ALA A 42 13.58 2.47 -2.93
CA ALA A 42 14.34 2.11 -1.74
C ALA A 42 15.24 0.87 -1.97
N GLU A 43 14.74 -0.15 -2.69
CA GLU A 43 15.52 -1.34 -3.08
C GLU A 43 16.68 -0.97 -4.00
N ALA A 44 16.42 -0.12 -5.01
CA ALA A 44 17.45 0.39 -5.91
C ALA A 44 18.52 1.19 -5.13
N ALA A 45 18.11 2.05 -4.20
CA ALA A 45 19.03 2.79 -3.34
C ALA A 45 19.83 1.88 -2.38
N ALA A 46 19.25 0.76 -1.96
CA ALA A 46 19.90 -0.26 -1.13
C ALA A 46 20.83 -1.21 -1.92
N GLY A 47 20.87 -1.12 -3.26
CA GLY A 47 21.69 -1.97 -4.11
C GLY A 47 21.12 -3.38 -4.36
N ASN A 48 19.85 -3.62 -4.05
CA ASN A 48 19.20 -4.93 -4.12
C ASN A 48 18.43 -5.15 -5.45
N LEU A 49 19.10 -4.92 -6.58
CA LEU A 49 18.49 -4.92 -7.93
C LEU A 49 18.23 -6.33 -8.52
N GLY A 50 18.75 -7.41 -7.91
CA GLY A 50 18.98 -8.68 -8.61
C GLY A 50 17.80 -9.65 -8.74
N GLU A 51 16.88 -9.70 -7.77
CA GLU A 51 15.77 -10.67 -7.77
C GLU A 51 14.41 -10.06 -7.35
N SER A 52 14.38 -9.01 -6.51
CA SER A 52 13.12 -8.37 -6.04
C SER A 52 12.52 -7.36 -7.01
N GLU A 53 13.33 -6.67 -7.83
CA GLU A 53 12.82 -5.58 -8.68
C GLU A 53 11.78 -6.05 -9.69
N LEU A 54 11.96 -7.24 -10.28
CA LEU A 54 11.02 -7.78 -11.25
C LEU A 54 9.69 -8.11 -10.58
N ASP A 55 9.71 -8.86 -9.47
CA ASP A 55 8.48 -9.25 -8.77
C ASP A 55 7.73 -8.03 -8.22
N VAL A 56 8.41 -7.08 -7.59
CA VAL A 56 7.76 -5.86 -7.07
C VAL A 56 7.19 -5.01 -8.21
N LYS A 57 7.90 -4.89 -9.33
CA LYS A 57 7.42 -4.15 -10.51
C LYS A 57 6.16 -4.76 -11.13
N TYR A 58 5.94 -6.07 -11.03
CA TYR A 58 4.71 -6.71 -11.52
C TYR A 58 3.57 -6.71 -10.49
N VAL A 59 3.87 -6.79 -9.19
CA VAL A 59 2.86 -6.83 -8.12
C VAL A 59 2.23 -5.44 -7.87
N LEU A 60 3.01 -4.36 -7.98
CA LEU A 60 2.52 -3.00 -7.73
C LEU A 60 1.36 -2.57 -8.67
N PRO A 61 1.45 -2.74 -10.00
CA PRO A 61 0.35 -2.41 -10.92
C PRO A 61 -0.93 -3.19 -10.61
N MET A 62 -0.82 -4.46 -10.23
CA MET A 62 -2.00 -5.28 -9.92
C MET A 62 -2.72 -4.81 -8.65
N LEU A 63 -1.96 -4.30 -7.67
CA LEU A 63 -2.52 -3.69 -6.46
C LEU A 63 -3.11 -2.30 -6.74
N ASP A 64 -2.49 -1.52 -7.64
CA ASP A 64 -3.01 -0.23 -8.11
C ASP A 64 -4.37 -0.41 -8.81
N ASP A 65 -4.42 -1.36 -9.75
CA ASP A 65 -5.64 -1.74 -10.46
C ASP A 65 -6.75 -2.19 -9.50
N TYR A 66 -6.41 -2.91 -8.43
CA TYR A 66 -7.36 -3.33 -7.41
C TYR A 66 -7.93 -2.16 -6.59
N VAL A 67 -7.09 -1.18 -6.22
CA VAL A 67 -7.53 0.01 -5.48
C VAL A 67 -8.45 0.88 -6.35
N HIS A 68 -8.12 1.02 -7.64
CA HIS A 68 -8.91 1.80 -8.60
C HIS A 68 -10.00 0.98 -9.29
N ALA A 69 -10.18 -0.29 -8.94
CA ALA A 69 -11.18 -1.18 -9.56
C ALA A 69 -12.61 -0.66 -9.45
N GLY A 70 -12.88 0.22 -8.47
CA GLY A 70 -14.16 0.90 -8.28
C GLY A 70 -14.35 2.16 -9.14
N GLU A 71 -13.40 2.52 -10.00
CA GLU A 71 -13.44 3.71 -10.86
C GLU A 71 -13.56 3.37 -12.35
N GLY A 72 -14.17 4.27 -13.13
CA GLY A 72 -14.22 4.21 -14.60
C GLY A 72 -14.91 2.96 -15.19
N ASP A 73 -14.52 2.59 -16.41
CA ASP A 73 -15.12 1.48 -17.16
C ASP A 73 -14.93 0.12 -16.47
N ILE A 74 -13.83 -0.04 -15.71
CA ILE A 74 -13.54 -1.27 -14.95
C ILE A 74 -14.59 -1.48 -13.84
N ALA A 75 -15.00 -0.40 -13.15
CA ALA A 75 -16.03 -0.47 -12.12
C ALA A 75 -17.38 -0.95 -12.65
N GLU A 76 -17.76 -0.49 -13.84
CA GLU A 76 -19.01 -0.91 -14.49
C GLU A 76 -18.96 -2.38 -14.90
N VAL A 77 -17.80 -2.88 -15.34
CA VAL A 77 -17.60 -4.32 -15.62
C VAL A 77 -17.68 -5.16 -14.35
N LEU A 78 -17.12 -4.68 -13.23
CA LEU A 78 -17.11 -5.40 -11.95
C LEU A 78 -18.43 -5.31 -11.17
N ARG A 79 -19.34 -4.40 -11.57
CA ARG A 79 -20.61 -4.14 -10.89
C ARG A 79 -21.45 -5.39 -10.58
N PRO A 80 -21.63 -6.39 -11.47
CA PRO A 80 -22.39 -7.60 -11.14
C PRO A 80 -21.78 -8.39 -9.97
N MET A 81 -20.45 -8.42 -9.87
CA MET A 81 -19.72 -9.10 -8.78
C MET A 81 -19.98 -8.44 -7.43
N TYR A 82 -19.94 -7.10 -7.39
CA TYR A 82 -20.22 -6.35 -6.17
C TYR A 82 -21.66 -6.55 -5.68
N ILE A 83 -22.64 -6.57 -6.60
CA ILE A 83 -24.05 -6.81 -6.27
C ILE A 83 -24.24 -8.21 -5.67
N ASP A 84 -23.69 -9.25 -6.30
CA ASP A 84 -23.78 -10.63 -5.80
C ASP A 84 -23.15 -10.78 -4.41
N TYR A 85 -21.98 -10.18 -4.18
CA TYR A 85 -21.31 -10.19 -2.88
C TYR A 85 -22.16 -9.54 -1.77
N LEU A 86 -22.71 -8.35 -2.04
CA LEU A 86 -23.51 -7.62 -1.07
C LEU A 86 -24.84 -8.33 -0.76
N ALA A 87 -25.49 -8.89 -1.77
CA ALA A 87 -26.74 -9.64 -1.59
C ALA A 87 -26.58 -10.91 -0.74
N ARG A 88 -25.38 -11.52 -0.72
CA ARG A 88 -25.07 -12.69 0.13
C ARG A 88 -24.74 -12.33 1.57
N ARG A 89 -24.44 -11.06 1.84
CA ARG A 89 -24.04 -10.57 3.17
C ARG A 89 -25.08 -9.66 3.83
N SER A 90 -26.19 -9.36 3.15
CA SER A 90 -27.36 -8.68 3.70
C SER A 90 -28.32 -9.67 4.35
#